data_AF-A0A2R6FDZ2-F1
#
_entry.id   AF-A0A2R6FDZ2-F1
#
_cell.length_a   1.000
_cell.length_b   1.000
_cell.length_c   1.000
_cell.angle_alpha   90.00
_cell.angle_beta   90.00
_cell.angle_gamma   90.00
#
_symmetry.space_group_name_H-M   'P 1'
#
loop_
_entity.id
_entity.type
_entity.pdbx_description
1 polymer ?
#
loop_
_entity_poly.entity_id
_entity_poly.type
_entity_poly.pdbx_seq_one_letter_code
_entity_poly.pdbx_strand_id
1 'polypeptide(L)'
;MGTRYTEGDVVATPDGRGVVAAVLTVDVEFPQDEDDLTAVTASDDRPAYVVGLESSGSAAYRASALRAASLEDDSVSEVSGEALTEVVAEDIEGIEEYPPGWEYESVLEYWHSVGGTWSDCVEDLTEELDDDRARQLCSAMKDETLGTTRWRNRF
;
A
#
# COMPACT_ATOMS: atom_id res chain seq x y z
N MET A 1 -15.78 5.85 15.94
CA MET A 1 -15.83 4.69 15.03
C MET A 1 -14.40 4.29 14.74
N GLY A 2 -14.07 2.99 14.76
CA GLY A 2 -12.74 2.49 14.42
C GLY A 2 -12.78 1.84 13.04
N THR A 3 -11.71 1.99 12.27
CA THR A 3 -11.52 1.24 11.02
C THR A 3 -11.35 -0.24 11.36
N ARG A 4 -11.83 -1.13 10.48
CA ARG A 4 -11.77 -2.58 10.73
C ARG A 4 -10.35 -3.13 10.55
N TYR A 5 -9.57 -2.45 9.72
CA TYR A 5 -8.17 -2.71 9.43
C TYR A 5 -7.38 -1.39 9.57
N THR A 6 -6.08 -1.49 9.76
CA THR A 6 -5.15 -0.35 9.85
C THR A 6 -4.03 -0.49 8.83
N GLU A 7 -3.30 0.61 8.57
CA GLU A 7 -2.07 0.57 7.77
C GLU A 7 -1.10 -0.47 8.36
N GLY A 8 -0.47 -1.27 7.49
CA GLY A 8 0.37 -2.40 7.85
C GLY A 8 -0.35 -3.74 8.02
N ASP A 9 -1.69 -3.78 8.10
CA ASP A 9 -2.42 -5.05 8.22
C ASP A 9 -2.32 -5.88 6.94
N VAL A 10 -1.97 -7.16 7.08
CA VAL A 10 -2.00 -8.14 5.98
C VAL A 10 -3.44 -8.60 5.76
N VAL A 11 -3.91 -8.49 4.52
CA VAL A 11 -5.27 -8.84 4.14
C VAL A 11 -5.30 -9.68 2.86
N ALA A 12 -6.23 -10.61 2.81
CA ALA A 12 -6.64 -11.27 1.57
C ALA A 12 -7.72 -10.41 0.89
N THR A 13 -7.60 -10.28 -0.41
CA THR A 13 -8.53 -9.59 -1.32
C THR A 13 -9.00 -10.58 -2.41
N PRO A 14 -10.05 -10.26 -3.19
CA PRO A 14 -10.43 -11.06 -4.35
C PRO A 14 -9.33 -11.17 -5.42
N ASP A 15 -8.42 -10.19 -5.50
CA ASP A 15 -7.36 -10.13 -6.51
C ASP A 15 -6.04 -10.74 -6.02
N GLY A 16 -5.93 -11.06 -4.73
CA GLY A 16 -4.74 -11.68 -4.14
C GLY A 16 -4.51 -11.29 -2.69
N ARG A 17 -3.36 -11.66 -2.14
CA ARG A 17 -2.92 -11.17 -0.85
C ARG A 17 -2.27 -9.81 -1.00
N GLY A 18 -2.40 -8.96 0.01
CA GLY A 18 -1.70 -7.69 0.07
C GLY A 18 -1.63 -7.11 1.47
N VAL A 19 -1.03 -5.93 1.57
CA VAL A 19 -0.90 -5.16 2.81
C VAL A 19 -1.69 -3.86 2.69
N VAL A 20 -2.44 -3.51 3.73
CA VAL A 20 -3.15 -2.22 3.79
C VAL A 20 -2.11 -1.11 3.88
N ALA A 21 -2.02 -0.31 2.83
CA ALA A 21 -1.03 0.74 2.70
C ALA A 21 -1.59 2.15 2.99
N ALA A 22 -2.91 2.30 2.95
CA ALA A 22 -3.60 3.51 3.39
C ALA A 22 -5.05 3.22 3.79
N VAL A 23 -5.58 3.99 4.74
CA VAL A 23 -7.02 4.00 5.06
C VAL A 23 -7.61 5.37 4.74
N LEU A 24 -8.58 5.38 3.84
CA LEU A 24 -9.28 6.56 3.36
C LEU A 24 -10.58 6.74 4.15
N THR A 25 -10.72 7.86 4.84
CA THR A 25 -11.94 8.24 5.58
C THR A 25 -12.66 9.45 4.97
N VAL A 26 -12.20 9.92 3.82
CA VAL A 26 -12.82 10.98 3.02
C VAL A 26 -12.79 10.60 1.55
N ASP A 27 -13.67 11.19 0.76
CA ASP A 27 -13.66 11.01 -0.69
C ASP A 27 -12.31 11.46 -1.27
N VAL A 28 -11.71 10.61 -2.09
CA VAL A 28 -10.42 10.89 -2.75
C VAL A 28 -10.45 10.45 -4.20
N GLU A 29 -9.66 11.11 -5.02
CA GLU A 29 -9.36 10.69 -6.38
C GLU A 29 -8.11 9.81 -6.34
N PHE A 30 -8.30 8.51 -6.52
CA PHE A 30 -7.23 7.52 -6.53
C PHE A 30 -6.69 7.39 -7.96
N PRO A 31 -5.38 7.56 -8.17
CA PRO A 31 -4.81 7.40 -9.50
C PRO A 31 -4.99 5.97 -9.99
N GLN A 32 -5.34 5.83 -11.26
CA GLN A 32 -5.38 4.55 -11.97
C GLN A 32 -4.24 4.44 -12.98
N ASP A 33 -3.78 5.57 -13.51
CA ASP A 33 -2.73 5.69 -14.51
C ASP A 33 -2.05 7.07 -14.44
N GLU A 34 -1.06 7.36 -15.30
CA GLU A 34 -0.35 8.66 -15.36
C GLU A 34 -1.31 9.87 -15.40
N ASP A 35 -2.45 9.74 -16.09
CA ASP A 35 -3.45 10.80 -16.26
C ASP A 35 -4.90 10.39 -15.88
N ASP A 36 -5.12 9.15 -15.42
CA ASP A 36 -6.46 8.66 -15.08
C ASP A 36 -6.67 8.60 -13.56
N LEU A 37 -7.82 9.09 -13.11
CA LEU A 37 -8.20 9.18 -11.69
C LEU A 37 -9.57 8.57 -11.50
N THR A 38 -9.68 7.62 -10.57
CA THR A 38 -10.96 7.06 -10.13
C THR A 38 -11.39 7.65 -8.79
N ALA A 39 -12.62 8.16 -8.74
CA ALA A 39 -13.20 8.69 -7.52
C ALA A 39 -13.56 7.53 -6.55
N VAL A 40 -12.87 7.50 -5.41
CA VAL A 40 -13.12 6.55 -4.32
C VAL A 40 -13.95 7.24 -3.24
N THR A 41 -15.21 6.82 -3.11
CA THR A 41 -16.09 7.34 -2.06
C THR A 41 -15.77 6.74 -0.69
N ALA A 42 -15.35 7.56 0.27
CA ALA A 42 -15.04 7.10 1.62
C ALA A 42 -15.47 8.10 2.71
N SER A 43 -15.73 7.58 3.89
CA SER A 43 -16.18 8.35 5.06
C SER A 43 -15.74 7.64 6.33
N ASP A 44 -15.74 8.30 7.49
CA ASP A 44 -15.41 7.66 8.78
C ASP A 44 -16.27 6.41 9.10
N ASP A 45 -17.55 6.42 8.69
CA ASP A 45 -18.47 5.29 8.85
C ASP A 45 -18.31 4.21 7.77
N ARG A 46 -17.70 4.56 6.63
CA ARG A 46 -17.53 3.71 5.45
C ARG A 46 -16.15 3.95 4.83
N PRO A 47 -15.07 3.58 5.54
CA PRO A 47 -13.72 3.79 5.03
C PRO A 47 -13.47 2.93 3.79
N ALA A 48 -12.54 3.38 2.95
CA ALA A 48 -11.93 2.60 1.88
C ALA A 48 -10.48 2.28 2.26
N TYR A 49 -9.98 1.13 1.82
CA TYR A 49 -8.67 0.62 2.20
C TYR A 49 -7.87 0.42 0.93
N VAL A 50 -6.75 1.12 0.80
CA VAL A 50 -5.82 0.88 -0.31
C VAL A 50 -4.92 -0.26 0.08
N VAL A 51 -4.90 -1.31 -0.73
CA VAL A 51 -4.12 -2.52 -0.51
C VAL A 51 -3.11 -2.66 -1.62
N GLY A 52 -1.82 -2.71 -1.25
CA GLY A 52 -0.75 -3.12 -2.15
C GLY A 52 -0.73 -4.64 -2.23
N LEU A 53 -1.03 -5.19 -3.40
CA LEU A 53 -1.09 -6.63 -3.64
C LEU A 53 0.31 -7.17 -3.89
N GLU A 54 0.61 -8.31 -3.28
CA GLU A 54 1.93 -8.95 -3.32
C GLU A 54 2.35 -9.32 -4.74
N SER A 55 1.39 -9.69 -5.59
CA SER A 55 1.64 -10.12 -6.97
C SER A 55 1.30 -9.06 -8.01
N SER A 56 0.62 -7.96 -7.65
CA SER A 56 -0.03 -7.08 -8.65
C SER A 56 -0.37 -5.68 -8.11
N GLY A 57 0.61 -4.79 -7.98
CA GLY A 57 0.36 -3.35 -7.80
C GLY A 57 -0.58 -3.01 -6.63
N SER A 58 -1.53 -2.08 -6.81
CA SER A 58 -2.47 -1.73 -5.73
C SER A 58 -3.90 -1.44 -6.19
N ALA A 59 -4.86 -1.61 -5.28
CA ALA A 59 -6.25 -1.24 -5.49
C ALA A 59 -6.94 -0.82 -4.18
N ALA A 60 -8.01 -0.03 -4.32
CA ALA A 60 -8.86 0.35 -3.20
C ALA A 60 -9.98 -0.69 -3.00
N TYR A 61 -10.20 -1.09 -1.75
CA TYR A 61 -11.21 -2.08 -1.37
C TYR A 61 -12.11 -1.57 -0.25
N ARG A 62 -13.27 -2.23 -0.10
CA ARG A 62 -14.10 -2.11 1.10
C ARG A 62 -13.68 -3.14 2.13
N ALA A 63 -13.89 -2.84 3.41
CA ALA A 63 -13.70 -3.81 4.50
C ALA A 63 -14.50 -5.12 4.31
N SER A 64 -15.58 -5.11 3.52
CA SER A 64 -16.35 -6.33 3.18
C SER A 64 -15.67 -7.21 2.13
N ALA A 65 -14.82 -6.63 1.28
CA ALA A 65 -14.03 -7.32 0.27
C ALA A 65 -12.62 -7.65 0.78
N LEU A 66 -12.37 -7.45 2.08
CA LEU A 66 -11.09 -7.73 2.74
C LEU A 66 -11.29 -8.73 3.88
N ARG A 67 -10.30 -9.61 4.04
CA ARG A 67 -10.24 -10.55 5.14
C ARG A 67 -8.86 -10.51 5.77
N ALA A 68 -8.80 -10.44 7.10
CA ALA A 68 -7.52 -10.55 7.82
C ALA A 68 -6.78 -11.82 7.37
N ALA A 69 -5.52 -11.65 7.01
CA ALA A 69 -4.60 -12.69 6.60
C ALA A 69 -3.27 -12.52 7.33
N SER A 70 -2.34 -13.42 7.09
CA SER A 70 -0.98 -13.37 7.64
C SER A 70 -0.01 -13.84 6.56
N LEU A 71 1.13 -13.15 6.42
CA LEU A 71 2.16 -13.50 5.44
C LEU A 71 2.67 -14.95 5.62
N GLU A 72 2.68 -15.45 6.86
CA GLU A 72 3.12 -16.81 7.20
C GLU A 72 2.14 -17.93 6.81
N ASP A 73 0.89 -17.60 6.50
CA ASP A 73 -0.13 -18.61 6.17
C ASP A 73 -0.27 -18.72 4.65
N ASP A 74 0.18 -19.81 4.04
CA ASP A 74 0.17 -19.98 2.57
C ASP A 74 -1.25 -20.01 1.95
N SER A 75 -2.31 -20.06 2.76
CA SER A 75 -3.68 -20.19 2.28
C SER A 75 -4.36 -18.83 2.13
N VAL A 76 -4.34 -18.28 0.91
CA VAL A 76 -5.24 -17.18 0.54
C VAL A 76 -6.65 -17.76 0.37
N SER A 77 -7.48 -17.63 1.40
CA SER A 77 -8.91 -17.97 1.27
C SER A 77 -9.56 -17.03 0.28
N GLU A 78 -10.25 -17.57 -0.73
CA GLU A 78 -11.02 -16.77 -1.70
C GLU A 78 -11.91 -15.76 -0.96
N VAL A 79 -11.69 -14.47 -1.22
CA VAL A 79 -12.49 -13.39 -0.66
C VAL A 79 -13.52 -12.99 -1.68
N SER A 80 -14.81 -13.05 -1.30
CA SER A 80 -15.88 -12.57 -2.18
C SER A 80 -15.98 -11.05 -2.10
N GLY A 81 -16.00 -10.40 -3.26
CA GLY A 81 -16.10 -8.95 -3.38
C GLY A 81 -15.52 -8.47 -4.71
N GLU A 82 -15.52 -7.16 -4.87
CA GLU A 82 -14.87 -6.47 -5.99
C GLU A 82 -14.09 -5.29 -5.43
N ALA A 83 -12.96 -4.98 -6.06
CA ALA A 83 -12.23 -3.75 -5.82
C ALA A 83 -13.10 -2.53 -6.18
N LEU A 84 -12.91 -1.42 -5.47
CA LEU A 84 -13.53 -0.13 -5.79
C LEU A 84 -12.87 0.56 -6.99
N THR A 85 -11.66 0.13 -7.31
CA THR A 85 -10.82 0.63 -8.40
C THR A 85 -10.31 -0.59 -9.17
N GLU A 86 -9.85 -0.39 -10.41
CA GLU A 86 -9.07 -1.41 -11.09
C GLU A 86 -7.73 -1.60 -10.35
N VAL A 87 -7.14 -2.78 -10.51
CA VAL A 87 -5.79 -3.03 -10.00
C VAL A 87 -4.81 -2.24 -10.84
N VAL A 88 -4.19 -1.25 -10.21
CA VAL A 88 -3.13 -0.44 -10.81
C VAL A 88 -1.88 -1.31 -10.83
N ALA A 89 -1.68 -2.04 -11.92
CA ALA A 89 -0.61 -3.01 -12.09
C ALA A 89 0.56 -2.47 -12.93
N GLU A 90 0.53 -1.20 -13.33
CA GLU A 90 1.52 -0.68 -14.27
C GLU A 90 2.84 -0.36 -13.55
N ASP A 91 3.91 -0.44 -14.35
CA ASP A 91 5.37 -0.35 -14.11
C ASP A 91 5.78 0.98 -13.46
N ILE A 92 5.09 1.36 -12.38
CA ILE A 92 5.33 2.56 -11.61
C ILE A 92 6.55 2.25 -10.74
N GLU A 93 7.75 2.43 -11.27
CA GLU A 93 8.97 2.39 -10.47
C GLU A 93 8.94 3.58 -9.50
N GLY A 94 8.46 3.34 -8.28
CA GLY A 94 8.55 4.23 -7.13
C GLY A 94 10.00 4.43 -6.73
N ILE A 95 10.78 3.35 -6.78
CA ILE A 95 12.21 3.30 -6.52
C ILE A 95 12.94 3.15 -7.86
N GLU A 96 13.63 4.21 -8.29
CA GLU A 96 14.43 4.20 -9.54
C GLU A 96 15.66 3.26 -9.48
N GLU A 97 16.16 2.99 -8.28
CA GLU A 97 17.27 2.06 -8.04
C GLU A 97 17.09 1.37 -6.68
N TYR A 98 16.79 0.07 -6.73
CA TYR A 98 16.72 -0.74 -5.51
C TYR A 98 18.08 -0.77 -4.81
N PRO A 99 18.12 -0.77 -3.47
CA PRO A 99 19.34 -1.07 -2.75
C PRO A 99 19.95 -2.40 -3.23
N PRO A 100 21.28 -2.53 -3.26
CA PRO A 100 21.92 -3.74 -3.78
C PRO A 100 21.48 -4.98 -3.00
N GLY A 101 20.83 -5.91 -3.71
CA GLY A 101 20.29 -7.15 -3.14
C GLY A 101 18.82 -7.11 -2.71
N TRP A 102 18.12 -6.00 -2.97
CA TRP A 102 16.68 -5.88 -2.73
C TRP A 102 15.88 -6.11 -4.02
N GLU A 103 14.77 -6.82 -3.90
CA GLU A 103 13.73 -6.93 -4.94
C GLU A 103 12.40 -6.33 -4.42
N TYR A 104 11.38 -6.21 -5.27
CA TYR A 104 10.05 -5.67 -4.89
C TYR A 104 9.48 -6.36 -3.64
N GLU A 105 9.59 -7.69 -3.58
CA GLU A 105 9.16 -8.49 -2.42
C GLU A 105 9.90 -8.10 -1.13
N SER A 106 11.17 -7.71 -1.21
CA SER A 106 11.95 -7.22 -0.07
C SER A 106 11.44 -5.87 0.44
N VAL A 107 10.97 -5.00 -0.46
CA VAL A 107 10.39 -3.71 -0.10
C VAL A 107 9.07 -3.89 0.65
N LEU A 108 8.19 -4.77 0.15
CA LEU A 108 6.92 -5.08 0.81
C LEU A 108 7.14 -5.74 2.19
N GLU A 109 8.06 -6.69 2.28
CA GLU A 109 8.39 -7.35 3.55
C GLU A 109 8.94 -6.34 4.57
N TYR A 110 9.87 -5.48 4.14
CA TYR A 110 10.41 -4.43 5.00
C TYR A 110 9.33 -3.42 5.43
N TRP A 111 8.52 -2.94 4.48
CA TRP A 111 7.43 -2.00 4.76
C TRP A 111 6.46 -2.58 5.80
N HIS A 112 6.07 -3.85 5.66
CA HIS A 112 5.29 -4.55 6.67
C HIS A 112 6.03 -4.68 8.01
N SER A 113 7.33 -5.05 7.99
CA SER A 113 8.14 -5.24 9.20
C SER A 113 8.26 -3.97 10.04
N VAL A 114 8.33 -2.80 9.42
CA VAL A 114 8.38 -1.50 10.12
C VAL A 114 6.99 -0.97 10.49
N GLY A 115 5.92 -1.76 10.30
CA GLY A 115 4.56 -1.37 10.70
C GLY A 115 3.71 -0.74 9.60
N GLY A 116 4.22 -0.68 8.37
CA GLY A 116 3.45 -0.32 7.17
C GLY A 116 3.08 1.15 7.05
N THR A 117 3.75 2.04 7.79
CA THR A 117 3.52 3.48 7.72
C THR A 117 4.78 4.24 7.30
N TRP A 118 4.57 5.41 6.67
CA TRP A 118 5.67 6.28 6.25
C TRP A 118 6.48 6.79 7.45
N SER A 119 5.81 7.13 8.56
CA SER A 119 6.48 7.66 9.74
C SER A 119 7.39 6.62 10.39
N ASP A 120 6.89 5.39 10.56
CA ASP A 120 7.70 4.31 11.15
C ASP A 120 8.88 3.93 10.23
N CYS A 121 8.66 3.89 8.90
CA CYS A 121 9.74 3.68 7.94
C CYS A 121 10.84 4.75 8.06
N VAL A 122 10.45 6.03 8.19
CA VAL A 122 11.43 7.13 8.33
C VAL A 122 12.17 7.02 9.65
N GLU A 123 11.46 6.75 10.75
CA GLU A 123 12.10 6.58 12.07
C GLU A 123 13.15 5.45 12.04
N ASP A 124 12.85 4.29 11.44
CA ASP A 124 13.79 3.18 11.31
C ASP A 124 14.98 3.52 10.41
N LEU A 125 14.73 4.07 9.20
CA LEU A 125 15.80 4.38 8.26
C LEU A 125 16.68 5.55 8.69
N THR A 126 16.19 6.47 9.52
CA THR A 126 17.01 7.57 10.05
C THR A 126 18.12 7.11 11.00
N GLU A 127 18.09 5.84 11.44
CA GLU A 127 19.18 5.26 12.23
C GLU A 127 20.42 4.95 11.36
N GLU A 128 20.22 4.69 10.05
CA GLU A 128 21.27 4.25 9.11
C GLU A 128 21.54 5.26 7.98
N LEU A 129 20.55 6.09 7.64
CA LEU A 129 20.58 7.06 6.54
C LEU A 129 20.32 8.50 7.05
N ASP A 130 20.78 9.49 6.29
CA ASP A 130 20.40 10.89 6.54
C ASP A 130 18.87 11.09 6.42
N ASP A 131 18.29 11.99 7.22
CA ASP A 131 16.84 12.26 7.29
C ASP A 131 16.21 12.55 5.91
N ASP A 132 16.84 13.37 5.08
CA ASP A 132 16.39 13.63 3.70
C ASP A 132 16.40 12.37 2.82
N ARG A 133 17.39 11.48 3.02
CA ARG A 133 17.53 10.24 2.24
C ARG A 133 16.55 9.18 2.72
N ALA A 134 16.32 9.07 4.03
CA ALA A 134 15.31 8.20 4.62
C ALA A 134 13.91 8.59 4.15
N ARG A 135 13.57 9.88 4.16
CA ARG A 135 12.28 10.39 3.64
C ARG A 135 12.08 10.13 2.17
N GLN A 136 13.11 10.35 1.34
CA GLN A 136 13.05 10.00 -0.09
C GLN A 136 12.77 8.52 -0.29
N LEU A 137 13.50 7.65 0.40
CA LEU A 137 13.37 6.20 0.24
C LEU A 137 12.02 5.70 0.76
N CYS A 138 11.53 6.17 1.91
CA CYS A 138 10.20 5.79 2.42
C CYS A 138 9.05 6.32 1.55
N SER A 139 9.20 7.51 0.97
CA SER A 139 8.23 8.03 0.01
C SER A 139 8.22 7.22 -1.28
N ALA A 140 9.39 6.78 -1.76
CA ALA A 140 9.52 5.88 -2.91
C ALA A 140 8.93 4.49 -2.63
N MET A 141 9.21 3.90 -1.46
CA MET A 141 8.62 2.63 -1.00
C MET A 141 7.10 2.73 -0.87
N LYS A 142 6.59 3.86 -0.38
CA LYS A 142 5.15 4.11 -0.30
C LYS A 142 4.52 4.24 -1.68
N ASP A 143 5.17 4.96 -2.60
CA ASP A 143 4.76 5.06 -4.00
C ASP A 143 4.73 3.66 -4.65
N GLU A 144 5.74 2.84 -4.40
CA GLU A 144 5.85 1.46 -4.88
C GLU A 144 4.73 0.56 -4.33
N THR A 145 4.47 0.66 -3.02
CA THR A 145 3.42 -0.11 -2.34
C THR A 145 2.02 0.32 -2.80
N LEU A 146 1.84 1.60 -3.12
CA LEU A 146 0.56 2.16 -3.57
C LEU A 146 0.42 2.17 -5.10
N GLY A 147 1.45 1.80 -5.87
CA GLY A 147 1.45 1.98 -7.32
C GLY A 147 1.21 3.45 -7.72
N THR A 148 1.76 4.41 -7.00
CA THR A 148 1.60 5.85 -7.28
C THR A 148 2.94 6.56 -7.52
N THR A 149 2.91 7.77 -8.07
CA THR A 149 4.09 8.67 -8.20
C THR A 149 3.98 9.92 -7.32
N ARG A 150 3.01 9.91 -6.40
CA ARG A 150 2.52 11.10 -5.71
C ARG A 150 3.38 11.50 -4.52
N TRP A 151 4.09 10.54 -3.91
CA TRP A 151 4.78 10.71 -2.63
C TRP A 151 6.27 10.99 -2.79
N ARG A 152 6.93 10.51 -3.86
CA ARG A 152 8.38 10.65 -4.14
C ARG A 152 8.92 12.09 -4.26
N ASN A 153 8.05 13.10 -4.24
CA ASN A 153 8.40 14.53 -4.25
C ASN A 153 7.68 15.36 -3.18
N ARG A 154 7.05 14.70 -2.19
CA ARG A 154 6.29 15.35 -1.11
C ARG A 154 6.70 14.79 0.25
N PHE A 155 7.74 15.36 0.85
CA PHE A 155 8.25 15.05 2.18
C PHE A 155 8.87 16.29 2.85
#